data_AF-A0A965QF90-F1
#
_entry.id   AF-A0A965QF90-F1
#
_cell.length_a   1.000
_cell.length_b   1.000
_cell.length_c   1.000
_cell.angle_alpha   90.00
_cell.angle_beta   90.00
_cell.angle_gamma   90.00
#
_symmetry.space_group_name_H-M   'P 1'
#
loop_
_entity.id
_entity.type
_entity.pdbx_description
1 polymer ?
#
loop_
_entity_poly.entity_id
_entity_poly.type
_entity_poly.pdbx_seq_one_letter_code
_entity_poly.pdbx_strand_id
1 'polypeptide(L)'
;MKKIVFLFVTLFLIFGCENTTDKKIDKKIKIENLVEVKDGVFTEWYPGKKQIKFQGGQDELGNRDGKWSFYAENGTELSFTLYDHGKKEGFSLVKYPNGRIHYRGEYQNDEMIGLWSTYDEKGNLINEKEYGVRN
;
A
#
# COMPACT_ATOMS: atom_id res chain seq x y z
N MET A 1 22.20 8.78 84.52
CA MET A 1 22.91 8.15 83.37
C MET A 1 22.00 8.22 82.14
N LYS A 2 22.35 9.09 81.16
CA LYS A 2 22.31 8.91 79.68
C LYS A 2 21.13 8.06 79.12
N LYS A 3 20.19 8.52 78.27
CA LYS A 3 20.26 9.09 76.88
C LYS A 3 18.78 9.31 76.40
N ILE A 4 18.35 10.48 75.89
CA ILE A 4 18.31 10.96 74.48
C ILE A 4 17.04 10.52 73.69
N VAL A 5 16.13 11.48 73.42
CA VAL A 5 15.70 12.05 72.08
C VAL A 5 14.50 11.28 71.46
N PHE A 6 13.35 11.89 71.11
CA PHE A 6 13.13 12.71 69.90
C PHE A 6 11.91 13.63 70.00
N LEU A 7 12.14 14.88 69.60
CA LEU A 7 11.22 15.96 69.25
C LEU A 7 10.93 15.88 67.74
N PHE A 8 9.68 16.01 67.27
CA PHE A 8 9.27 16.51 65.94
C PHE A 8 7.73 16.42 65.85
N VAL A 9 7.00 17.47 66.27
CA VAL A 9 6.46 18.54 65.42
C VAL A 9 5.73 17.98 64.19
N THR A 10 4.42 17.82 64.34
CA THR A 10 3.47 17.57 63.24
C THR A 10 3.35 18.85 62.40
N LEU A 11 4.14 18.91 61.32
CA LEU A 11 4.07 19.99 60.33
C LEU A 11 3.18 19.54 59.17
N PHE A 12 2.08 20.26 59.02
CA PHE A 12 1.24 20.29 57.82
C PHE A 12 2.10 20.49 56.56
N LEU A 13 2.09 19.53 55.63
CA LEU A 13 2.43 19.75 54.23
C LEU A 13 1.31 19.20 53.35
N ILE A 14 0.59 20.17 52.80
CA ILE A 14 -0.36 20.11 51.69
C ILE A 14 0.40 19.61 50.45
N PHE A 15 -0.22 18.75 49.65
CA PHE A 15 -0.22 18.75 48.17
C PHE A 15 -1.20 17.62 47.81
N GLY A 16 -2.47 17.90 47.57
CA GLY A 16 -2.87 18.48 46.30
C GLY A 16 -2.60 17.50 45.16
N CYS A 17 -3.21 16.31 45.17
CA CYS A 17 -3.29 15.50 43.95
C CYS A 17 -4.41 16.07 43.09
N GLU A 18 -4.07 17.10 42.34
CA GLU A 18 -4.81 17.52 41.16
C GLU A 18 -4.55 16.46 40.08
N ASN A 19 -5.32 15.38 40.11
CA ASN A 19 -5.29 14.42 39.01
C ASN A 19 -6.04 15.05 37.85
N THR A 20 -5.25 15.59 36.92
CA THR A 20 -5.66 15.97 35.58
C THR A 20 -6.60 14.91 35.03
N THR A 21 -7.82 15.32 34.69
CA THR A 21 -8.68 14.55 33.81
C THR A 21 -7.93 14.42 32.50
N ASP A 22 -7.29 13.28 32.29
CA ASP A 22 -6.87 12.84 30.97
C ASP A 22 -8.13 12.87 30.10
N LYS A 23 -8.24 13.92 29.29
CA LYS A 23 -9.14 13.91 28.15
C LYS A 23 -8.67 12.74 27.30
N LYS A 24 -9.29 11.56 27.51
CA LYS A 24 -9.39 10.52 26.50
C LYS A 24 -9.96 11.21 25.29
N ILE A 25 -9.08 11.59 24.38
CA ILE A 25 -9.46 11.93 23.02
C ILE A 25 -9.91 10.58 22.46
N ASP A 26 -11.19 10.27 22.65
CA ASP A 26 -11.90 9.26 21.87
C ASP A 26 -11.96 9.80 20.44
N LYS A 27 -10.81 9.81 19.76
CA LYS A 27 -10.75 10.04 18.32
C LYS A 27 -11.44 8.83 17.74
N LYS A 28 -12.74 8.95 17.51
CA LYS A 28 -13.56 7.98 16.80
C LYS A 28 -12.93 7.83 15.41
N ILE A 29 -11.99 6.89 15.27
CA ILE A 29 -11.34 6.56 14.02
C ILE A 29 -12.48 6.06 13.13
N LYS A 30 -12.88 6.90 12.18
CA LYS A 30 -13.84 6.50 11.15
C LYS A 30 -13.05 5.54 10.25
N ILE A 31 -13.20 4.24 10.47
CA ILE A 31 -12.59 3.22 9.61
C ILE A 31 -13.25 3.40 8.24
N GLU A 32 -12.50 3.96 7.30
CA GLU A 32 -12.95 4.14 5.94
C GLU A 32 -12.74 2.82 5.19
N ASN A 33 -13.81 2.27 4.63
CA ASN A 33 -13.67 1.11 3.75
C ASN A 33 -13.16 1.59 2.38
N LEU A 34 -11.87 1.38 2.11
CA LEU A 34 -11.18 1.81 0.90
C LEU A 34 -11.26 0.78 -0.24
N VAL A 35 -11.83 -0.40 0.01
CA VAL A 35 -11.92 -1.49 -0.95
C VAL A 35 -13.38 -1.78 -1.27
N GLU A 36 -13.68 -1.88 -2.54
CA GLU A 36 -15.01 -2.21 -3.05
C GLU A 36 -14.86 -3.24 -4.18
N VAL A 37 -15.68 -4.28 -4.13
CA VAL A 37 -15.85 -5.21 -5.24
C VAL A 37 -17.28 -5.10 -5.73
N LYS A 38 -17.47 -4.67 -6.97
CA LYS A 38 -18.79 -4.48 -7.58
C LYS A 38 -18.76 -4.99 -9.01
N ASP A 39 -19.75 -5.83 -9.35
CA ASP A 39 -19.90 -6.40 -10.70
C ASP A 39 -18.63 -7.09 -11.20
N GLY A 40 -17.93 -7.82 -10.32
CA GLY A 40 -16.66 -8.49 -10.62
C GLY A 40 -15.46 -7.55 -10.73
N VAL A 41 -15.61 -6.25 -10.46
CA VAL A 41 -14.50 -5.28 -10.50
C VAL A 41 -14.03 -4.97 -9.08
N PHE A 42 -12.78 -5.30 -8.80
CA PHE A 42 -12.09 -4.87 -7.59
C PHE A 42 -11.61 -3.43 -7.76
N THR A 43 -11.88 -2.58 -6.78
CA THR A 43 -11.37 -1.19 -6.72
C THR A 43 -10.89 -0.87 -5.31
N GLU A 44 -9.62 -0.48 -5.19
CA GLU A 44 -9.03 0.09 -3.97
C GLU A 44 -8.77 1.58 -4.19
N TRP A 45 -9.12 2.40 -3.21
CA TRP A 45 -8.96 3.86 -3.24
C TRP A 45 -7.84 4.33 -2.31
N TYR A 46 -7.26 5.49 -2.63
CA TYR A 46 -6.48 6.26 -1.67
C TYR A 46 -7.36 6.81 -0.54
N PRO A 47 -6.78 7.14 0.64
CA PRO A 47 -7.53 7.72 1.76
C PRO A 47 -8.41 8.91 1.35
N GLY A 48 -9.65 8.93 1.84
CA GLY A 48 -10.66 9.93 1.47
C GLY A 48 -11.32 9.68 0.11
N LYS A 49 -11.10 8.52 -0.51
CA LYS A 49 -11.72 8.07 -1.79
C LYS A 49 -11.62 9.08 -2.94
N LYS A 50 -10.54 9.86 -2.97
CA LYS A 50 -10.34 10.89 -4.01
C LYS A 50 -9.84 10.32 -5.33
N GLN A 51 -9.10 9.23 -5.28
CA GLN A 51 -8.43 8.64 -6.43
C GLN A 51 -8.35 7.11 -6.26
N ILE A 52 -8.59 6.38 -7.33
CA ILE A 52 -8.37 4.94 -7.41
C ILE A 52 -6.87 4.69 -7.27
N LYS A 53 -6.50 3.70 -6.46
CA LYS A 53 -5.14 3.23 -6.26
C LYS A 53 -4.90 1.93 -7.04
N PHE A 54 -5.80 0.96 -6.91
CA PHE A 54 -5.75 -0.29 -7.67
C PHE A 54 -7.12 -0.62 -8.24
N GLN A 55 -7.15 -1.16 -9.46
CA GLN A 55 -8.38 -1.66 -10.07
C GLN A 55 -8.11 -2.83 -11.00
N GLY A 56 -9.02 -3.79 -11.06
CA GLY A 56 -8.99 -4.86 -12.03
C GLY A 56 -10.20 -5.80 -11.91
N GLY A 57 -10.39 -6.64 -12.92
CA GLY A 57 -11.44 -7.65 -12.92
C GLY A 57 -11.12 -8.83 -11.99
N GLN A 58 -12.17 -9.50 -11.55
CA GLN A 58 -12.10 -10.76 -10.82
C GLN A 58 -12.98 -11.81 -11.48
N ASP A 59 -12.50 -13.05 -11.52
CA ASP A 59 -13.31 -14.21 -11.91
C ASP A 59 -14.34 -14.58 -10.80
N GLU A 60 -15.15 -15.60 -11.05
CA GLU A 60 -16.17 -16.09 -10.11
C GLU A 60 -15.58 -16.59 -8.77
N LEU A 61 -14.28 -16.92 -8.75
CA LEU A 61 -13.55 -17.38 -7.58
C LEU A 61 -12.82 -16.24 -6.85
N GLY A 62 -12.89 -15.01 -7.37
CA GLY A 62 -12.23 -13.83 -6.84
C GLY A 62 -10.76 -13.68 -7.26
N ASN A 63 -10.27 -14.50 -8.19
CA ASN A 63 -8.92 -14.36 -8.73
C ASN A 63 -8.84 -13.20 -9.71
N ARG A 64 -7.65 -12.62 -9.87
CA ARG A 64 -7.43 -11.54 -10.84
C ARG A 64 -7.71 -12.02 -12.26
N ASP A 65 -8.53 -11.26 -12.99
CA ASP A 65 -8.83 -11.55 -14.38
C ASP A 65 -8.82 -10.27 -15.23
N GLY A 66 -8.23 -10.39 -16.42
CA GLY A 66 -7.99 -9.28 -17.33
C GLY A 66 -6.96 -8.26 -16.82
N LYS A 67 -7.14 -6.99 -17.20
CA LYS A 67 -6.19 -5.92 -16.89
C LYS A 67 -6.31 -5.47 -15.44
N TRP A 68 -5.20 -5.55 -14.71
CA TRP A 68 -5.04 -4.97 -13.38
C TRP A 68 -4.10 -3.78 -13.42
N SER A 69 -4.59 -2.64 -12.94
CA SER A 69 -3.91 -1.35 -13.00
C SER A 69 -3.60 -0.80 -11.62
N PHE A 70 -2.45 -0.13 -11.51
CA PHE A 70 -2.05 0.68 -10.37
C PHE A 70 -1.93 2.14 -10.80
N TYR A 71 -2.48 3.03 -9.99
CA TYR A 71 -2.53 4.46 -10.25
C TYR A 71 -1.85 5.23 -9.13
N ALA A 72 -1.19 6.33 -9.47
CA ALA A 72 -0.71 7.33 -8.53
C ALA A 72 -1.87 8.17 -7.96
N GLU A 73 -1.61 8.91 -6.87
CA GLU A 73 -2.59 9.83 -6.27
C GLU A 73 -3.07 10.94 -7.20
N ASN A 74 -2.31 11.26 -8.25
CA ASN A 74 -2.69 12.22 -9.29
C ASN A 74 -3.50 11.59 -10.44
N GLY A 75 -3.85 10.30 -10.34
CA GLY A 75 -4.60 9.55 -11.36
C GLY A 75 -3.77 8.98 -12.51
N THR A 76 -2.45 9.19 -12.52
CA THR A 76 -1.58 8.60 -13.56
C THR A 76 -1.48 7.10 -13.37
N GLU A 77 -1.77 6.32 -14.41
CA GLU A 77 -1.55 4.87 -14.41
C GLU A 77 -0.05 4.57 -14.44
N LEU A 78 0.47 4.08 -13.31
CA LEU A 78 1.87 3.75 -13.10
C LEU A 78 2.21 2.32 -13.52
N SER A 79 1.27 1.40 -13.45
CA SER A 79 1.49 0.07 -14.02
C SER A 79 0.20 -0.62 -14.41
N PHE A 80 0.34 -1.61 -15.29
CA PHE A 80 -0.65 -2.64 -15.44
C PHE A 80 -0.02 -3.99 -15.75
N THR A 81 -0.75 -5.05 -15.44
CA THR A 81 -0.43 -6.42 -15.81
C THR A 81 -1.71 -7.13 -16.20
N LEU A 82 -1.67 -7.90 -17.28
CA LEU A 82 -2.77 -8.77 -17.68
C LEU A 82 -2.74 -10.07 -16.88
N TYR A 83 -3.92 -10.52 -16.47
CA TYR A 83 -4.12 -11.76 -15.74
C TYR A 83 -5.17 -12.63 -16.44
N ASP A 84 -5.03 -13.94 -16.25
CA ASP A 84 -6.01 -14.96 -16.60
C ASP A 84 -6.16 -15.90 -15.39
N HIS A 85 -7.34 -15.92 -14.79
CA HIS A 85 -7.68 -16.76 -13.62
C HIS A 85 -6.61 -16.74 -12.49
N GLY A 86 -6.11 -15.54 -12.17
CA GLY A 86 -5.15 -15.31 -11.09
C GLY A 86 -3.67 -15.39 -11.48
N LYS A 87 -3.35 -15.88 -12.68
CA LYS A 87 -1.98 -15.92 -13.20
C LYS A 87 -1.72 -14.73 -14.10
N LYS A 88 -0.50 -14.23 -14.14
CA LYS A 88 -0.10 -13.24 -15.15
C LYS A 88 -0.07 -13.91 -16.51
N GLU A 89 -0.79 -13.33 -17.45
CA GLU A 89 -0.97 -13.84 -18.81
C GLU A 89 -1.05 -12.65 -19.77
N GLY A 90 -0.05 -12.49 -20.62
CA GLY A 90 0.10 -11.38 -21.55
C GLY A 90 0.96 -10.22 -21.02
N PHE A 91 0.69 -9.03 -21.55
CA PHE A 91 1.59 -7.89 -21.39
C PHE A 91 1.58 -7.26 -19.98
N SER A 92 2.75 -6.81 -19.56
CA SER A 92 2.98 -6.07 -18.33
C SER A 92 3.80 -4.81 -18.60
N LEU A 93 3.41 -3.71 -17.97
CA LEU A 93 4.07 -2.42 -18.08
C LEU A 93 4.17 -1.76 -16.71
N VAL A 94 5.35 -1.23 -16.38
CA VAL A 94 5.56 -0.37 -15.22
C VAL A 94 6.24 0.90 -15.67
N LYS A 95 5.81 2.02 -15.09
CA LYS A 95 6.30 3.37 -15.33
C LYS A 95 6.84 3.98 -14.05
N TYR A 96 7.77 4.90 -14.21
CA TYR A 96 8.19 5.83 -13.17
C TYR A 96 7.12 6.90 -12.91
N PRO A 97 7.18 7.62 -11.77
CA PRO A 97 6.27 8.72 -11.48
C PRO A 97 6.27 9.84 -12.54
N ASN A 98 7.37 9.99 -13.28
CA ASN A 98 7.49 10.94 -14.39
C ASN A 98 6.81 10.48 -15.70
N GLY A 99 6.15 9.30 -15.68
CA GLY A 99 5.43 8.72 -16.81
C GLY A 99 6.29 7.92 -17.80
N ARG A 100 7.62 7.93 -17.67
CA ARG A 100 8.51 7.11 -18.51
C ARG A 100 8.44 5.65 -18.10
N ILE A 101 8.67 4.76 -19.07
CA ILE A 101 8.67 3.32 -18.82
C ILE A 101 9.84 2.98 -17.90
N HIS A 102 9.57 2.17 -16.88
CA HIS A 102 10.58 1.53 -16.04
C HIS A 102 10.90 0.15 -16.61
N TYR A 103 9.89 -0.69 -16.84
CA TYR A 103 10.07 -1.93 -17.58
C TYR A 103 8.80 -2.37 -18.29
N ARG A 104 8.96 -3.23 -19.29
CA ARG A 104 7.87 -3.89 -19.99
C ARG A 104 8.28 -5.29 -20.45
N GLY A 105 7.30 -6.15 -20.60
CA GLY A 105 7.48 -7.50 -21.13
C GLY A 105 6.19 -8.28 -21.09
N GLU A 106 6.26 -9.56 -21.38
CA GLU A 106 5.12 -10.45 -21.42
C GLU A 106 5.28 -11.60 -20.43
N TYR A 107 4.14 -12.06 -19.93
CA TYR A 107 4.02 -13.24 -19.10
C TYR A 107 3.19 -14.32 -19.80
N GLN A 108 3.49 -15.57 -19.51
CA GLN A 108 2.67 -16.73 -19.85
C GLN A 108 2.70 -17.66 -18.64
N ASN A 109 1.54 -17.92 -18.03
CA ASN A 109 1.41 -18.71 -16.80
C ASN A 109 2.37 -18.27 -15.68
N ASP A 110 2.41 -16.97 -15.37
CA ASP A 110 3.33 -16.33 -14.40
C ASP A 110 4.83 -16.33 -14.78
N GLU A 111 5.21 -16.95 -15.88
CA GLU A 111 6.59 -16.98 -16.37
C GLU A 111 6.85 -15.84 -17.35
N MET A 112 8.00 -15.19 -17.23
CA MET A 112 8.44 -14.17 -18.20
C MET A 112 8.71 -14.84 -19.55
N ILE A 113 8.15 -14.29 -20.62
CA ILE A 113 8.40 -14.72 -22.00
C ILE A 113 8.76 -13.52 -22.88
N GLY A 114 9.41 -13.80 -24.01
CA GLY A 114 9.79 -12.81 -25.00
C GLY A 114 10.79 -11.78 -24.48
N LEU A 115 10.81 -10.61 -25.11
CA LEU A 115 11.73 -9.53 -24.79
C LEU A 115 11.27 -8.73 -23.57
N TRP A 116 12.11 -8.72 -22.54
CA TRP A 116 11.98 -7.86 -21.38
C TRP A 116 12.96 -6.70 -21.48
N SER A 117 12.43 -5.47 -21.51
CA SER A 117 13.23 -4.25 -21.57
C SER A 117 13.07 -3.44 -20.29
N THR A 118 14.18 -3.00 -19.71
CA THR A 118 14.24 -2.11 -18.54
C THR A 118 14.93 -0.81 -18.92
N TYR A 119 14.36 0.32 -18.48
CA TYR A 119 14.84 1.67 -18.78
C TYR A 119 15.09 2.45 -17.48
N ASP A 120 15.94 3.48 -17.55
CA ASP A 120 16.15 4.42 -16.45
C ASP A 120 15.07 5.51 -16.40
N GLU A 121 15.10 6.37 -15.37
CA GLU A 121 14.17 7.50 -15.23
C GLU A 121 14.27 8.54 -16.36
N LYS A 122 15.36 8.53 -17.14
CA LYS A 122 15.55 9.37 -18.33
C LYS A 122 15.06 8.66 -19.60
N GLY A 123 14.57 7.42 -19.52
CA GLY A 123 14.10 6.62 -20.65
C GLY A 123 15.22 5.96 -21.46
N ASN A 124 16.46 5.94 -20.94
CA ASN A 124 17.55 5.20 -21.58
C ASN A 124 17.39 3.72 -21.28
N LEU A 125 17.59 2.87 -22.28
CA LEU A 125 17.59 1.43 -22.10
C LEU A 125 18.78 1.00 -21.23
N ILE A 126 18.49 0.34 -20.11
CA ILE A 126 19.50 -0.20 -19.19
C ILE A 126 19.79 -1.66 -19.52
N ASN A 127 18.75 -2.44 -19.80
CA ASN A 127 18.86 -3.88 -19.95
C ASN A 127 17.78 -4.43 -20.88
N GLU A 128 18.16 -5.42 -21.68
CA GLU A 128 17.24 -6.26 -22.43
C GLU A 128 17.58 -7.73 -22.21
N LYS A 129 16.55 -8.54 -22.03
CA LYS A 129 16.70 -9.99 -21.88
C LYS A 129 15.57 -10.71 -22.59
N GLU A 130 15.95 -11.63 -23.46
CA GLU A 130 15.02 -12.54 -24.12
C GLU A 130 14.76 -13.74 -23.20
N TYR A 131 13.48 -14.06 -23.01
CA TYR A 131 13.02 -15.24 -22.30
C TYR A 131 12.32 -16.19 -23.28
N GLY A 132 12.59 -17.49 -23.15
CA GLY A 132 12.02 -18.48 -24.05
C GLY A 132 10.49 -18.56 -23.96
N VAL A 133 9.84 -18.71 -25.12
CA VAL A 133 8.41 -19.00 -25.22
C VAL A 133 8.22 -20.50 -25.05
N ARG A 134 7.40 -20.93 -24.08
CA ARG A 134 7.06 -22.35 -23.91
C ARG A 134 5.81 -22.64 -24.74
N ASN A 135 5.98 -23.49 -25.75
CA ASN A 135 4.89 -24.06 -26.55
C ASN A 135 4.28 -25.28 -25.88
#